data_AF-A0A509EET9-F1
#
_entry.id   AF-A0A509EET9-F1
#
_cell.length_a   1.000
_cell.length_b   1.000
_cell.length_c   1.000
_cell.angle_alpha   90.00
_cell.angle_beta   90.00
_cell.angle_gamma   90.00
#
_symmetry.space_group_name_H-M   'P 1'
#
loop_
_entity.id
_entity.type
_entity.pdbx_description
1 polymer ?
#
loop_
_entity_poly.entity_id
_entity_poly.type
_entity_poly.pdbx_seq_one_letter_code
_entity_poly.pdbx_strand_id
1 'polypeptide(L)' 'MFSATGGVYLAGGIAPRIVQALRGDAYNAAFEDKPPFREAMQSIPRFVVTRPEPAIDGLAALLCAGNRFLFAGQDWRA' A
#
# COMPACT_ATOMS: atom_id res chain seq x y z
N MET A 1 -15.89 10.07 -3.39
CA MET A 1 -14.51 10.52 -3.09
C MET A 1 -13.68 9.29 -2.78
N PHE A 2 -12.56 9.08 -3.48
CA PHE A 2 -11.66 7.94 -3.24
C PHE A 2 -10.50 8.40 -2.35
N SER A 3 -10.24 7.70 -1.25
CA SER A 3 -9.11 7.95 -0.34
C SER A 3 -8.61 6.63 0.24
N ALA A 4 -7.36 6.58 0.70
CA ALA A 4 -6.75 5.39 1.30
C ALA A 4 -7.24 5.19 2.75
N THR A 5 -8.49 4.75 2.91
CA THR A 5 -9.12 4.52 4.22
C THR A 5 -8.48 3.39 5.02
N GLY A 6 -7.83 2.43 4.36
CA GLY A 6 -7.13 1.32 5.00
C GLY A 6 -5.62 1.53 5.18
N GLY A 7 -5.08 2.68 4.76
CA GLY A 7 -3.65 2.96 4.76
C GLY A 7 -2.92 2.64 3.46
N VAL A 8 -1.63 2.97 3.44
CA VAL A 8 -0.70 2.70 2.33
C VAL A 8 0.29 1.63 2.75
N TYR A 9 0.43 0.60 1.92
CA TYR A 9 1.34 -0.52 2.14
C TYR A 9 2.44 -0.50 1.07
N LEU A 10 3.68 -0.25 1.50
CA LEU A 10 4.87 -0.33 0.67
C LEU A 10 5.34 -1.79 0.62
N ALA A 11 5.18 -2.41 -0.54
CA ALA A 11 5.64 -3.76 -0.82
C ALA A 11 6.82 -3.75 -1.82
N GLY A 12 7.43 -4.91 -2.04
CA GLY A 12 8.56 -5.09 -2.96
C GLY A 12 9.89 -5.25 -2.24
N GLY A 13 10.89 -5.82 -2.94
CA GLY A 13 12.10 -6.34 -2.30
C GLY A 13 13.00 -5.30 -1.62
N ILE A 14 13.02 -4.06 -2.11
CA ILE A 14 13.88 -3.00 -1.54
C ILE A 14 13.26 -2.40 -0.27
N ALA A 15 11.94 -2.29 -0.19
CA ALA A 15 11.27 -1.55 0.89
C ALA A 15 11.64 -2.06 2.31
N PRO A 16 11.66 -3.38 2.59
CA PRO A 16 12.13 -3.89 3.89
C PRO A 16 13.59 -3.54 4.19
N ARG A 17 14.45 -3.46 3.15
CA ARG A 17 15.89 -3.17 3.29
C ARG A 17 16.17 -1.71 3.62
N ILE A 18 15.26 -0.80 3.28
CA ILE A 18 15.39 0.64 3.51
C ILE A 18 14.40 1.18 4.57
N VAL A 19 13.88 0.30 5.45
CA VAL A 19 12.84 0.67 6.42
C VAL A 19 13.21 1.85 7.31
N GLN A 20 14.49 2.03 7.63
CA GLN A 20 14.96 3.17 8.41
C GLN A 20 14.78 4.50 7.66
N ALA A 21 15.08 4.52 6.36
CA ALA A 21 14.83 5.69 5.52
C ALA A 21 13.32 5.97 5.37
N LEU A 22 12.51 4.92 5.29
CA LEU A 22 11.04 5.02 5.20
C LEU A 22 10.36 5.38 6.54
N ARG A 23 11.09 5.36 7.65
CA ARG A 23 10.60 5.82 8.97
C ARG A 23 11.04 7.25 9.29
N GLY A 24 11.96 7.82 8.50
CA GLY A 24 12.51 9.14 8.75
C GLY A 24 11.56 10.28 8.38
N ASP A 25 11.80 11.44 8.99
CA ASP A 25 10.99 12.65 8.78
C ASP A 25 10.95 13.11 7.33
N ALA A 26 12.03 12.87 6.57
CA ALA A 26 12.09 13.21 5.15
C ALA A 26 11.03 12.44 4.33
N TYR A 27 10.81 11.15 4.62
CA TYR A 27 9.77 10.39 3.97
C TYR A 27 8.37 10.89 4.35
N ASN A 28 8.16 11.20 5.64
CA ASN A 28 6.88 11.72 6.10
C ASN A 28 6.55 13.07 5.47
N ALA A 29 7.50 13.99 5.45
CA ALA A 29 7.36 15.30 4.82
C ALA A 29 7.05 15.18 3.32
N ALA A 30 7.78 14.31 2.60
CA ALA A 30 7.55 14.10 1.17
C ALA A 30 6.18 13.44 0.89
N PHE A 31 5.74 12.49 1.72
CA PHE A 31 4.43 11.86 1.58
C PHE A 31 3.29 12.85 1.81
N GLU A 32 3.44 13.74 2.79
CA GLU A 32 2.43 14.72 3.19
C GLU A 32 2.40 15.95 2.26
N ASP A 33 3.42 16.13 1.41
CA ASP A 33 3.53 17.25 0.50
C ASP A 33 2.62 17.14 -0.73
N LYS A 34 1.31 17.20 -0.47
CA LYS A 34 0.26 17.16 -1.49
C LYS A 34 -0.79 18.24 -1.25
N PRO A 35 -0.51 19.53 -1.54
CA PRO A 35 -1.51 20.58 -1.43
C PRO A 35 -2.73 20.33 -2.36
N PRO A 36 -3.97 20.63 -1.93
CA PRO A 36 -4.39 21.13 -0.60
C PRO A 36 -4.61 20.01 0.44
N PHE A 37 -4.34 18.76 0.10
CA PHE A 37 -4.69 17.56 0.87
C PHE A 37 -3.68 17.18 1.98
N ARG A 38 -2.76 18.06 2.38
CA ARG A 38 -1.72 17.74 3.37
C ARG A 38 -2.29 17.14 4.67
N GLU A 39 -3.34 17.75 5.21
CA GLU A 39 -3.99 17.27 6.44
C GLU A 39 -4.61 15.87 6.25
N ALA A 40 -5.25 15.63 5.09
CA ALA A 40 -5.75 14.31 4.77
C ALA A 40 -4.61 13.29 4.64
N MET A 41 -3.48 13.65 4.04
CA MET A 41 -2.32 12.76 3.91
C MET A 41 -1.73 12.37 5.28
N GLN A 42 -1.70 13.30 6.24
CA GLN A 42 -1.22 13.04 7.60
C GLN A 42 -2.02 11.97 8.33
N SER A 43 -3.32 11.87 8.04
CA SER A 43 -4.21 10.88 8.65
C SER A 43 -4.02 9.46 8.09
N ILE A 44 -3.34 9.30 6.96
CA ILE A 44 -3.19 8.00 6.29
C ILE A 44 -2.06 7.20 6.95
N PRO A 45 -2.34 6.03 7.54
CA PRO A 45 -1.29 5.19 8.11
C PRO A 45 -0.44 4.57 6.99
N ARG A 46 0.85 4.42 7.26
CA ARG A 46 1.87 3.98 6.30
C ARG A 46 2.56 2.73 6.86
N PHE A 47 2.61 1.67 6.07
CA PHE A 47 3.15 0.39 6.47
C PHE A 47 4.18 -0.11 5.46
N VAL A 48 5.20 -0.81 5.93
CA VAL A 48 6.13 -1.56 5.08
C VAL A 48 5.83 -3.04 5.27
N VAL A 49 5.60 -3.74 4.16
CA VAL A 49 5.36 -5.19 4.18
C VAL A 49 6.72 -5.89 4.33
N THR A 50 6.97 -6.48 5.50
CA THR A 50 8.24 -7.16 5.82
C THR A 50 8.20 -8.68 5.68
N ARG A 51 7.04 -9.23 5.27
CA ARG A 51 6.91 -10.67 5.03
C ARG A 51 7.88 -11.11 3.93
N PRO A 52 8.54 -12.28 4.02
CA PRO A 52 9.52 -12.70 3.02
C PRO A 52 8.93 -12.87 1.62
N GLU A 53 7.75 -13.49 1.52
CA GLU A 53 7.13 -13.89 0.24
C GLU A 53 5.67 -13.41 0.13
N PRO A 54 5.39 -12.11 0.29
CA PRO A 54 4.03 -11.60 0.45
C PRO A 54 3.15 -11.87 -0.77
N ALA A 55 3.75 -12.02 -1.95
CA ALA A 55 3.05 -12.39 -3.18
C ALA A 55 2.53 -13.83 -3.15
N ILE A 56 3.33 -14.78 -2.65
CA ILE A 56 2.92 -16.19 -2.54
C ILE A 56 1.81 -16.32 -1.50
N ASP A 57 1.93 -15.59 -0.40
CA ASP A 57 0.90 -15.55 0.64
C ASP A 57 -0.41 -14.95 0.12
N GLY A 58 -0.33 -13.88 -0.66
CA GLY A 58 -1.48 -13.28 -1.32
C GLY A 58 -2.14 -14.23 -2.32
N LEU A 59 -1.34 -14.99 -3.08
CA LEU A 59 -1.85 -16.01 -4.00
C LEU A 59 -2.57 -17.14 -3.26
N ALA A 60 -2.00 -17.64 -2.17
CA ALA A 60 -2.65 -18.65 -1.33
C ALA A 60 -3.99 -18.13 -0.77
N ALA A 61 -4.02 -16.87 -0.27
CA ALA A 61 -5.24 -16.25 0.20
C ALA A 61 -6.30 -16.08 -0.91
N LEU A 62 -5.87 -15.72 -2.12
CA LEU A 62 -6.74 -15.61 -3.29
C LEU A 62 -7.37 -16.96 -3.67
N LEU A 63 -6.59 -18.05 -3.64
CA LEU A 63 -7.08 -19.39 -3.94
C LEU A 63 -8.05 -19.91 -2.86
N CYS A 64 -7.74 -19.68 -1.58
CA CYS A 64 -8.56 -20.16 -0.47
C CYS A 64 -9.84 -19.34 -0.25
N ALA A 65 -9.84 -18.06 -0.61
CA ALA A 65 -10.96 -17.14 -0.34
C ALA A 65 -11.24 -16.22 -1.53
N GLY A 66 -11.31 -16.80 -2.74
CA GLY A 66 -11.43 -16.05 -4.00
C GLY A 66 -12.61 -15.08 -4.04
N ASN A 67 -13.73 -15.42 -3.41
CA ASN A 67 -14.91 -14.54 -3.32
C ASN A 67 -14.67 -13.20 -2.61
N ARG A 68 -13.59 -13.08 -1.82
CA ARG A 68 -13.23 -11.85 -1.11
C ARG A 68 -12.34 -10.92 -1.91
N PHE A 69 -11.60 -11.46 -2.88
CA PHE A 69 -10.51 -10.75 -3.55
C PHE A 69 -10.73 -10.62 -5.06
N LEU A 70 -11.49 -11.53 -5.67
CA LEU A 70 -11.90 -11.43 -7.06
C LEU A 70 -13.06 -10.43 -7.14
N PHE A 71 -12.84 -9.37 -7.90
CA PHE A 71 -13.88 -8.42 -8.30
C PHE A 71 -13.95 -8.41 -9.82
N ALA A 72 -15.15 -8.22 -10.38
CA ALA A 72 -15.30 -7.99 -11.80
C ALA A 72 -14.64 -6.64 -12.14
N GLY A 73 -13.46 -6.70 -12.75
CA GLY A 73 -12.74 -5.51 -13.21
C GLY A 73 -13.45 -4.83 -14.38
N GLN A 74 -13.06 -3.60 -14.67
CA GLN A 74 -13.34 -3.01 -15.98
C GLN A 74 -12.49 -3.77 -16.99
N ASP A 75 -13.11 -4.58 -17.85
CA ASP A 75 -12.41 -5.19 -18.97
C ASP A 75 -11.82 -4.08 -19.83
N TRP A 76 -10.51 -4.10 -20.05
CA TRP A 76 -9.88 -3.22 -21.03
C TRP A 76 -10.33 -3.69 -22.42
N ARG A 77 -11.41 -3.09 -22.94
CA ARG A 77 -11.88 -3.31 -24.30
C ARG A 77 -11.08 -2.38 -25.23
N ALA A 78 -10.15 -2.96 -25.97
CA ALA A 78 -9.46 -2.31 -27.08
C ALA A 78 -10.44 -2.03 -28.24
#